data_AF-A0A831X4V4-F1
#
_entry.id   AF-A0A831X4V4-F1
#
_cell.length_a   1.000
_cell.length_b   1.000
_cell.length_c   1.000
_cell.angle_alpha   90.00
_cell.angle_beta   90.00
_cell.angle_gamma   90.00
#
_symmetry.space_group_name_H-M   'P 1'
#
loop_
_entity.id
_entity.type
_entity.pdbx_description
1 polymer ?
#
loop_
_entity_poly.entity_id
_entity_poly.type
_entity_poly.pdbx_seq_one_letter_code
_entity_poly.pdbx_strand_id
1 'polypeptide(L)'
;MTTVLSTFDKWKNFLSERVEQAKSAGMGEETIDKLAFQIGEFLDNKVDPKNDEERILKELWDVGNTEERKAIARLMVKLAEKG
;
A
#
# COMPACT_ATOMS: atom_id res chain seq x y z
N MET A 1 11.19 -16.98 -12.08
CA MET A 1 11.34 -15.52 -12.24
C MET A 1 10.07 -14.86 -11.73
N THR A 2 10.15 -14.17 -10.60
CA THR A 2 9.07 -13.30 -10.10
C THR A 2 9.27 -11.94 -10.75
N THR A 3 8.54 -11.69 -11.83
CA THR A 3 8.54 -10.39 -12.51
C THR A 3 7.90 -9.33 -11.63
N VAL A 4 8.33 -8.08 -11.81
CA VAL A 4 7.81 -6.81 -11.25
C VAL A 4 6.31 -6.82 -10.94
N LEU A 5 5.48 -7.23 -11.91
CA LEU A 5 4.04 -7.35 -11.79
C LEU A 5 3.61 -8.29 -10.64
N SER A 6 4.33 -9.39 -10.45
CA SER A 6 4.00 -10.36 -9.40
C SER A 6 4.23 -9.85 -7.98
N THR A 7 5.07 -8.84 -7.74
CA THR A 7 5.28 -8.28 -6.39
C THR A 7 4.27 -7.17 -6.13
N PHE A 8 4.14 -6.24 -7.07
CA PHE A 8 3.21 -5.13 -6.93
C PHE A 8 1.74 -5.57 -7.00
N ASP A 9 1.38 -6.50 -7.89
CA ASP A 9 0.01 -7.05 -7.93
C ASP A 9 -0.31 -7.88 -6.69
N LYS A 10 0.64 -8.69 -6.18
CA LYS A 10 0.43 -9.40 -4.90
C LYS A 10 0.22 -8.43 -3.75
N TRP A 11 0.96 -7.33 -3.76
CA TRP A 11 0.84 -6.30 -2.74
C TRP A 11 -0.51 -5.56 -2.85
N LYS A 12 -0.98 -5.22 -4.06
CA LYS A 12 -2.33 -4.67 -4.28
C LYS A 12 -3.41 -5.63 -3.81
N ASN A 13 -3.31 -6.91 -4.16
CA ASN A 13 -4.27 -7.94 -3.74
C ASN A 13 -4.29 -8.08 -2.22
N PHE A 14 -3.12 -8.13 -1.58
CA PHE A 14 -3.00 -8.18 -0.13
C PHE A 14 -3.64 -6.96 0.55
N LEU A 15 -3.39 -5.75 0.02
CA LEU A 15 -3.98 -4.52 0.54
C LEU A 15 -5.50 -4.51 0.36
N SER A 16 -5.99 -4.92 -0.81
CA SER A 16 -7.42 -5.02 -1.11
C SER A 16 -8.13 -5.98 -0.17
N GLU A 17 -7.62 -7.22 0.00
CA GLU A 17 -8.19 -8.21 0.91
C GLU A 17 -8.27 -7.71 2.35
N ARG A 18 -7.24 -7.00 2.82
CA ARG A 18 -7.19 -6.48 4.19
C ARG A 18 -8.11 -5.31 4.41
N VAL A 19 -8.25 -4.43 3.42
CA VAL A 19 -9.23 -3.33 3.47
C VAL A 19 -10.66 -3.87 3.38
N GLU A 20 -10.92 -4.84 2.50
CA GLU A 20 -12.24 -5.47 2.40
C GLU A 20 -12.63 -6.19 3.69
N GLN A 21 -11.70 -6.90 4.33
CA GLN A 21 -11.93 -7.51 5.65
C GLN A 21 -12.22 -6.45 6.71
N ALA A 22 -11.46 -5.35 6.74
CA ALA A 22 -11.68 -4.27 7.68
C ALA A 22 -13.06 -3.60 7.48
N LYS A 23 -13.43 -3.32 6.23
CA LYS A 23 -14.76 -2.80 5.87
C LYS A 23 -15.87 -3.76 6.26
N SER A 24 -15.71 -5.05 5.96
CA SER A 24 -16.70 -6.10 6.27
C SER A 24 -16.88 -6.31 7.78
N ALA A 25 -15.83 -6.06 8.56
CA ALA A 25 -15.88 -6.08 10.02
C ALA A 25 -16.47 -4.79 10.64
N GLY A 26 -16.94 -3.84 9.82
CA GLY A 26 -17.51 -2.56 10.28
C GLY A 26 -16.47 -1.60 10.85
N MET A 27 -15.19 -1.79 10.52
CA MET A 27 -14.13 -0.89 10.98
C MET A 27 -14.22 0.45 10.27
N GLY A 28 -14.17 1.54 11.04
CA GLY A 28 -14.20 2.91 10.50
C GLY A 28 -12.94 3.31 9.75
N GLU A 29 -13.00 4.44 9.04
CA GLU A 29 -11.90 4.97 8.21
C GLU A 29 -10.57 5.10 8.94
N GLU A 30 -10.58 5.42 10.25
CA GLU A 30 -9.36 5.54 11.06
C GLU A 30 -8.57 4.21 11.14
N THR A 31 -9.26 3.07 11.17
CA THR A 31 -8.62 1.76 11.20
C THR A 31 -8.08 1.39 9.82
N ILE A 32 -8.77 1.78 8.76
CA ILE A 32 -8.30 1.63 7.38
C ILE A 32 -7.02 2.45 7.17
N ASP A 33 -6.98 3.68 7.68
CA ASP A 33 -5.78 4.53 7.64
C ASP A 33 -4.59 3.91 8.37
N LYS A 34 -4.82 3.32 9.56
CA LYS A 34 -3.77 2.62 10.31
C LYS A 34 -3.25 1.39 9.55
N LEU A 35 -4.14 0.62 8.93
CA LEU A 35 -3.78 -0.52 8.09
C LEU A 35 -2.95 -0.10 6.87
N ALA A 36 -3.38 0.97 6.20
CA ALA A 36 -2.69 1.52 5.05
C ALA A 36 -1.29 2.05 5.44
N PHE A 37 -1.15 2.65 6.63
CA PHE A 37 0.14 3.09 7.17
C PHE A 37 1.09 1.94 7.50
N GLN A 38 0.59 0.88 8.16
CA GLN A 38 1.38 -0.34 8.43
C GLN A 38 1.88 -1.01 7.14
N ILE A 39 1.10 -0.91 6.06
CA ILE A 39 1.48 -1.46 4.76
C ILE A 39 2.55 -0.60 4.08
N GLY A 40 2.55 0.71 4.31
CA GLY A 40 3.64 1.57 3.87
C GLY A 40 4.95 1.36 4.66
N GLU A 41 4.88 1.08 5.97
CA GLU A 41 6.06 0.61 6.73
C GLU A 41 6.59 -0.74 6.21
N PHE A 42 5.72 -1.60 5.68
CA PHE A 42 6.14 -2.84 5.04
C PHE A 42 6.92 -2.57 3.74
N LEU A 43 6.52 -1.58 2.94
CA LEU A 43 7.27 -1.14 1.76
C LEU A 43 8.66 -0.60 2.14
N ASP A 44 8.72 0.17 3.22
CA ASP A 44 9.99 0.72 3.71
C ASP A 44 10.97 -0.39 4.13
N ASN A 45 10.47 -1.43 4.82
CA ASN A 45 11.30 -2.48 5.43
C ASN A 45 11.55 -3.73 4.58
N LYS A 46 10.72 -4.04 3.57
CA LYS A 46 10.75 -5.36 2.89
C LYS A 46 10.99 -5.31 1.39
N VAL A 47 10.86 -4.16 0.75
CA VAL A 47 10.99 -4.05 -0.70
C VAL A 47 12.29 -3.33 -1.02
N ASP A 48 13.33 -4.11 -1.28
CA ASP A 48 14.45 -3.63 -2.09
C ASP A 48 13.87 -3.36 -3.50
N PRO A 49 13.77 -2.09 -3.95
CA PRO A 49 13.01 -1.76 -5.14
C PRO A 49 13.61 -2.48 -6.36
N LYS A 50 12.84 -3.42 -6.94
CA LYS A 50 13.32 -4.27 -8.04
C LYS A 50 13.02 -3.68 -9.41
N ASN A 51 12.30 -2.56 -9.45
CA ASN A 51 11.88 -1.83 -10.65
C ASN A 51 11.66 -0.35 -10.32
N ASP A 52 11.49 0.44 -11.38
CA ASP A 52 11.39 1.89 -11.30
C ASP A 52 10.09 2.35 -10.64
N GLU A 53 9.00 1.60 -10.78
CA GLU A 53 7.71 1.92 -10.16
C GLU A 53 7.74 1.77 -8.63
N GLU A 54 8.30 0.67 -8.12
CA GLU A 54 8.54 0.45 -6.69
C GLU A 54 9.51 1.48 -6.12
N ARG A 55 10.54 1.85 -6.89
CA ARG A 55 11.51 2.88 -6.51
C ARG A 55 10.85 4.24 -6.34
N ILE A 56 10.05 4.67 -7.32
CA ILE A 56 9.34 5.96 -7.25
C ILE A 56 8.38 5.98 -6.06
N LEU A 57 7.64 4.89 -5.83
CA LEU A 57 6.73 4.80 -4.70
C LEU A 57 7.47 4.92 -3.36
N LYS A 58 8.63 4.26 -3.23
CA LYS A 58 9.48 4.35 -2.04
C LYS A 58 10.03 5.77 -1.87
N GLU A 59 10.55 6.40 -2.91
CA GLU A 59 11.07 7.77 -2.85
C GLU A 59 9.97 8.77 -2.43
N LEU A 60 8.76 8.65 -2.98
CA LEU A 60 7.60 9.47 -2.57
C LEU A 60 7.20 9.21 -1.11
N TRP A 61 7.26 7.96 -0.66
CA TRP A 61 6.98 7.60 0.72
C TRP A 61 8.01 8.18 1.68
N ASP A 62 9.29 8.08 1.34
CA ASP A 62 10.41 8.50 2.18
C ASP A 62 10.41 10.02 2.40
N VAL A 63 10.12 10.81 1.37
CA VAL A 63 10.03 12.28 1.48
C VAL A 63 8.72 12.79 2.07
N GLY A 64 7.67 11.96 2.09
CA GLY A 64 6.35 12.33 2.58
C GLY A 64 6.27 12.40 4.11
N ASN A 65 5.51 13.36 4.62
CA ASN A 65 5.12 13.42 6.03
C ASN A 65 3.97 12.43 6.34
N THR A 66 3.52 12.36 7.60
CA THR A 66 2.49 11.40 8.02
C THR A 66 1.17 11.54 7.25
N GLU A 67 0.72 12.76 6.94
CA GLU A 67 -0.53 12.97 6.19
C GLU A 67 -0.37 12.57 4.73
N GLU A 68 0.76 12.90 4.12
CA GLU A 68 1.09 12.55 2.73
C GLU A 68 1.22 11.03 2.55
N ARG A 69 1.90 10.36 3.48
CA ARG A 69 1.98 8.89 3.52
C ARG A 69 0.61 8.23 3.65
N LYS A 70 -0.27 8.76 4.50
CA LYS A 70 -1.67 8.30 4.58
C LYS A 70 -2.41 8.51 3.26
N ALA A 71 -2.21 9.65 2.59
CA ALA A 71 -2.81 9.93 1.31
C ALA A 71 -2.33 8.96 0.21
N ILE A 72 -1.03 8.69 0.13
CA ILE A 72 -0.45 7.67 -0.76
C ILE A 72 -1.10 6.33 -0.48
N ALA A 73 -1.18 5.92 0.79
CA ALA A 73 -1.77 4.65 1.18
C ALA A 73 -3.25 4.52 0.81
N ARG A 74 -4.05 5.58 0.97
CA ARG A 74 -5.45 5.61 0.51
C ARG A 74 -5.57 5.50 -1.01
N LEU A 75 -4.71 6.19 -1.77
CA LEU A 75 -4.71 6.11 -3.23
C LEU A 75 -4.33 4.71 -3.72
N MET A 76 -3.37 4.07 -3.04
CA MET A 76 -2.96 2.69 -3.28
C MET A 76 -4.10 1.69 -3.08
N VAL A 77 -4.89 1.84 -2.01
CA VAL A 77 -6.11 1.05 -1.78
C VAL A 77 -7.10 1.23 -2.92
N LYS A 78 -7.41 2.48 -3.27
CA LYS A 78 -8.36 2.80 -4.36
C LYS A 78 -7.89 2.25 -5.71
N LEU A 79 -6.58 2.24 -5.95
CA LEU A 79 -5.99 1.69 -7.16
C LEU A 79 -6.14 0.16 -7.20
N ALA A 80 -5.98 -0.51 -6.06
CA ALA A 80 -6.18 -1.95 -5.94
C ALA A 80 -7.66 -2.34 -6.12
N GLU A 81 -8.60 -1.57 -5.57
CA GLU A 81 -10.05 -1.80 -5.73
C GLU A 81 -10.55 -1.56 -7.17
N LYS A 82 -9.82 -0.81 -7.99
CA LYS A 82 -10.17 -0.51 -9.38
C LYS A 82 -9.69 -1.58 -10.37
N GLY A 83 -8.85 -2.51 -9.92
CA GLY A 83 -8.18 -3.53 -10.73
C GLY A 83 -8.92 -4.86 -10.82
#